data_AF-A0A7S2REL6-F1
#
_entry.id   AF-A0A7S2REL6-F1
#
_cell.length_a   1.000
_cell.length_b   1.000
_cell.length_c   1.000
_cell.angle_alpha   90.00
_cell.angle_beta   90.00
_cell.angle_gamma   90.00
#
_symmetry.space_group_name_H-M   'P 1'
#
loop_
_entity.id
_entity.type
_entity.pdbx_description
1 polymer ?
#
loop_
_entity_poly.entity_id
_entity_poly.type
_entity_poly.pdbx_seq_one_letter_code
_entity_poly.pdbx_strand_id
1 'polypeptide(L)'
;QSLRRLVAALDDLGLTENTLLLVNSDNGADPNPTYGHNGNNWPLRGEKFTYWEGAVRVPAFVYAPGLIPSDLEGTTYDGLLHHVDLLTTFTAVAGGRVRELDQHLDGINFLPSLTSGSTDYPRDEIVFTLPRKG
;
A
#
# COMPACT_ATOMS: atom_id res chain seq x y z
N GLN A 1 2.44 -13.37 13.95
CA GLN A 1 3.52 -13.49 14.96
C GLN A 1 4.72 -12.59 14.64
N SER A 2 5.30 -12.67 13.43
CA SER A 2 6.48 -11.86 13.07
C SER A 2 6.25 -10.35 13.09
N LEU A 3 5.12 -9.86 12.58
CA LEU A 3 4.79 -8.43 12.61
C LEU A 3 4.77 -7.87 14.05
N ARG A 4 4.16 -8.59 14.99
CA ARG A 4 4.16 -8.23 16.41
C ARG A 4 5.58 -8.13 16.98
N ARG A 5 6.46 -9.07 16.61
CA ARG A 5 7.86 -9.04 17.05
C ARG A 5 8.63 -7.85 16.46
N LEU A 6 8.35 -7.50 15.20
CA LEU A 6 8.93 -6.33 14.56
C LEU A 6 8.52 -5.04 15.29
N VAL A 7 7.21 -4.86 15.53
CA VAL A 7 6.70 -3.68 16.24
C VAL A 7 7.28 -3.60 17.66
N ALA A 8 7.27 -4.71 18.41
CA ALA A 8 7.87 -4.73 19.75
C ALA A 8 9.38 -4.37 19.74
N ALA A 9 10.12 -4.82 18.73
CA ALA A 9 11.54 -4.45 18.61
C ALA A 9 11.73 -2.96 18.28
N LEU A 10 10.84 -2.36 17.48
CA LEU A 10 10.86 -0.92 17.22
C LEU A 10 10.56 -0.12 18.50
N ASP A 11 9.61 -0.59 19.31
CA ASP A 11 9.25 0.00 20.60
C ASP A 11 10.42 -0.08 21.59
N ASP A 12 11.04 -1.26 21.74
CA ASP A 12 12.18 -1.49 22.63
C ASP A 12 13.39 -0.62 22.26
N LEU A 13 13.55 -0.29 20.97
CA LEU A 13 14.60 0.59 20.46
C LEU A 13 14.22 2.08 20.49
N GLY A 14 12.98 2.43 20.85
CA GLY A 14 12.49 3.81 20.81
C GLY A 14 12.38 4.38 19.39
N LEU A 15 12.23 3.54 18.38
CA LEU A 15 12.19 3.93 16.95
C LEU A 15 10.77 4.09 16.39
N THR A 16 9.75 3.69 17.15
CA THR A 16 8.36 3.65 16.68
C THR A 16 7.85 4.98 16.16
N GLU A 17 8.14 6.08 16.88
CA GLU A 17 7.75 7.44 16.47
C GLU A 17 8.44 7.93 15.19
N ASN A 18 9.58 7.33 14.82
CA ASN A 18 10.32 7.69 13.61
C ASN A 18 10.31 6.55 12.56
N THR A 19 9.25 5.74 12.57
CA THR A 19 9.10 4.62 11.64
C THR A 19 7.74 4.70 10.95
N LEU A 20 7.74 4.56 9.63
CA LEU A 20 6.55 4.26 8.84
C LEU A 20 6.58 2.78 8.45
N LEU A 21 5.55 2.04 8.86
CA LEU A 21 5.34 0.65 8.51
C LEU A 21 4.16 0.53 7.54
N LEU A 22 4.43 0.18 6.28
CA LEU A 22 3.43 -0.26 5.32
C LEU A 22 3.41 -1.79 5.29
N VAL A 23 2.23 -2.38 5.39
CA VAL A 23 2.03 -3.82 5.19
C VAL A 23 1.00 -4.00 4.08
N ASN A 24 1.35 -4.77 3.05
CA ASN A 24 0.46 -5.12 1.96
C ASN A 24 0.82 -6.51 1.38
N SER A 25 0.02 -6.99 0.44
CA SER A 25 0.35 -8.13 -0.43
C SER A 25 0.80 -7.65 -1.82
N ASP A 26 1.58 -8.46 -2.55
CA ASP A 26 2.01 -8.19 -3.93
C ASP A 26 0.93 -8.54 -4.97
N ASN A 27 0.07 -9.50 -4.65
CA ASN A 27 -1.13 -9.88 -5.41
C ASN A 27 -2.20 -10.48 -4.50
N GLY A 28 -3.40 -10.66 -5.05
CA GLY A 28 -4.46 -11.44 -4.45
C GLY A 28 -4.10 -12.92 -4.33
N ALA A 29 -4.85 -13.65 -3.52
CA ALA A 29 -4.55 -15.04 -3.22
C ALA A 29 -4.65 -15.94 -4.46
N ASP A 30 -3.78 -16.95 -4.47
CA ASP A 30 -3.96 -18.17 -5.24
C ASP A 30 -4.62 -19.21 -4.32
N PRO A 31 -5.87 -19.65 -4.59
CA PRO A 31 -6.54 -20.65 -3.77
C PRO A 31 -6.19 -22.08 -4.17
N ASN A 32 -5.20 -22.30 -5.06
CA ASN A 32 -4.85 -23.63 -5.54
C ASN A 32 -4.03 -24.43 -4.50
N PRO A 33 -4.62 -25.47 -3.87
CA PRO A 33 -3.96 -26.25 -2.84
C PRO A 33 -2.85 -27.15 -3.41
N THR A 34 -2.83 -27.43 -4.71
CA THR A 34 -1.78 -28.25 -5.34
C THR A 34 -0.40 -27.61 -5.22
N TYR A 35 -0.33 -26.28 -5.16
CA TYR A 35 0.92 -25.54 -4.92
C TYR A 35 1.15 -25.21 -3.44
N GLY A 36 0.34 -25.76 -2.53
CA GLY A 36 0.37 -25.45 -1.10
C GLY A 36 -0.23 -24.08 -0.76
N HIS A 37 -0.95 -23.45 -1.70
CA HIS A 37 -1.61 -22.17 -1.48
C HIS A 37 -3.04 -22.41 -1.01
N ASN A 38 -3.41 -21.80 0.11
CA ASN A 38 -4.76 -21.91 0.70
C ASN A 38 -5.33 -20.51 0.99
N GLY A 39 -4.98 -19.53 0.16
CA GLY A 39 -5.47 -18.16 0.33
C GLY A 39 -6.93 -18.03 -0.13
N ASN A 40 -7.55 -16.89 0.20
CA ASN A 40 -8.95 -16.63 -0.11
C ASN A 40 -9.15 -15.15 -0.44
N ASN A 41 -9.94 -14.88 -1.48
CA ASN A 41 -10.25 -13.52 -1.94
C ASN A 41 -11.72 -13.13 -1.70
N TRP A 42 -12.55 -14.01 -1.13
CA TRP A 42 -13.95 -13.71 -0.85
C TRP A 42 -14.09 -12.43 -0.01
N PRO A 43 -14.99 -11.50 -0.37
CA PRO A 43 -16.07 -11.61 -1.36
C PRO A 43 -15.69 -11.17 -2.79
N LEU A 44 -14.43 -10.87 -3.05
CA LEU A 44 -13.98 -10.35 -4.33
C LEU A 44 -13.89 -11.45 -5.39
N ARG A 45 -14.22 -11.09 -6.63
CA ARG A 45 -14.17 -11.99 -7.78
C ARG A 45 -12.72 -12.26 -8.18
N GLY A 46 -12.41 -13.52 -8.50
CA GLY A 46 -11.14 -13.92 -9.11
C GLY A 46 -9.99 -14.14 -8.13
N GLU A 47 -8.83 -14.42 -8.70
CA GLU A 47 -7.64 -14.89 -8.01
C GLU A 47 -6.37 -14.47 -8.76
N LYS A 48 -5.21 -14.73 -8.16
CA LYS A 48 -3.90 -14.54 -8.80
C LYS A 48 -3.94 -14.98 -10.27
N PHE A 49 -3.24 -14.23 -11.13
CA PHE A 49 -3.23 -14.39 -12.59
C PHE A 49 -4.47 -13.88 -13.34
N THR A 50 -5.43 -13.25 -12.66
CA THR A 50 -6.56 -12.56 -13.29
C THR A 50 -6.51 -11.05 -13.04
N TYR A 51 -7.37 -10.28 -13.69
CA TYR A 51 -7.52 -8.83 -13.48
C TYR A 51 -8.79 -8.46 -12.68
N TRP A 52 -9.46 -9.46 -12.09
CA TRP A 52 -10.60 -9.20 -11.23
C TRP A 52 -10.13 -8.69 -9.87
N GLU A 53 -11.01 -8.00 -9.13
CA GLU A 53 -10.70 -7.41 -7.82
C GLU A 53 -9.96 -8.35 -6.87
N GLY A 54 -10.35 -9.63 -6.81
CA GLY A 54 -9.71 -10.62 -5.94
C GLY A 54 -8.26 -10.94 -6.29
N ALA A 55 -7.77 -10.49 -7.44
CA ALA A 55 -6.39 -10.67 -7.89
C ALA A 55 -5.51 -9.44 -7.65
N VAL A 56 -6.09 -8.25 -7.64
CA VAL A 56 -5.37 -6.97 -7.69
C VAL A 56 -5.65 -6.08 -6.47
N ARG A 57 -6.81 -6.22 -5.82
CA ARG A 57 -7.15 -5.51 -4.60
C ARG A 57 -6.72 -6.33 -3.39
N VAL A 58 -5.69 -5.84 -2.71
CA VAL A 58 -5.02 -6.53 -1.60
C VAL A 58 -5.31 -5.82 -0.27
N PRO A 59 -5.26 -6.55 0.87
CA PRO A 59 -5.23 -5.89 2.17
C PRO A 59 -3.96 -5.03 2.27
N ALA A 60 -4.12 -3.79 2.72
CA ALA A 60 -3.02 -2.88 3.00
C ALA A 60 -3.35 -2.02 4.22
N PHE A 61 -2.34 -1.72 5.04
CA PHE A 61 -2.45 -0.77 6.14
C PHE A 61 -1.12 -0.07 6.39
N VAL A 62 -1.20 1.15 6.91
CA VAL A 62 -0.05 1.96 7.32
C VAL A 62 -0.11 2.15 8.84
N TYR A 63 1.02 1.99 9.50
CA TYR A 63 1.22 2.28 10.92
C TYR A 63 2.43 3.21 11.06
N ALA A 64 2.21 4.44 11.53
CA ALA A 64 3.24 5.46 11.65
C ALA A 64 2.84 6.53 12.69
N PRO A 65 2.87 6.22 14.01
CA PRO A 65 2.32 7.10 15.04
C PRO A 65 2.97 8.49 15.13
N GLY A 66 4.24 8.63 14.77
CA GLY A 66 4.89 9.95 14.72
C GLY A 66 4.68 10.73 13.42
N LEU A 67 3.95 10.16 12.45
CA LEU A 67 3.64 10.79 11.16
C LEU A 67 2.13 11.00 10.95
N ILE A 68 1.32 9.99 11.26
CA ILE A 68 -0.13 10.01 11.12
C ILE A 68 -0.72 10.66 12.38
N PRO A 69 -1.50 11.76 12.25
CA PRO A 69 -2.21 12.36 13.36
C PRO A 69 -3.07 11.34 14.14
N SER A 70 -3.10 11.49 15.46
CA SER A 70 -3.78 10.53 16.35
C SER A 70 -5.30 10.45 16.13
N ASP A 71 -5.92 11.50 15.60
CA ASP A 71 -7.34 11.52 15.20
C ASP A 71 -7.61 10.76 13.89
N LEU A 72 -6.56 10.43 13.11
CA LEU A 72 -6.64 9.59 11.92
C LEU A 72 -6.25 8.13 12.18
N GLU A 73 -5.76 7.80 13.37
CA GLU A 73 -5.45 6.41 13.72
C GLU A 73 -6.69 5.51 13.67
N GLY A 74 -6.56 4.34 13.04
CA GLY A 74 -7.65 3.38 12.88
C GLY A 74 -8.74 3.79 11.88
N THR A 75 -8.55 4.90 11.14
CA THR A 75 -9.44 5.29 10.04
C THR A 75 -9.19 4.48 8.77
N THR A 76 -10.12 4.58 7.82
CA THR A 76 -10.03 3.95 6.51
C THR A 76 -9.76 4.99 5.42
N TYR A 77 -8.95 4.61 4.45
CA TYR A 77 -8.76 5.37 3.21
C TYR A 77 -9.59 4.71 2.10
N ASP A 78 -10.61 5.41 1.60
CA ASP A 78 -11.55 4.87 0.60
C ASP A 78 -11.17 5.19 -0.85
N GLY A 79 -10.11 5.99 -1.06
CA GLY A 79 -9.61 6.33 -2.40
C GLY A 79 -8.79 5.20 -3.03
N LEU A 80 -8.37 5.41 -4.28
CA LEU A 80 -7.47 4.49 -4.98
C LEU A 80 -6.02 4.72 -4.54
N LEU A 81 -5.27 3.64 -4.38
CA LEU A 81 -3.82 3.62 -4.22
C LEU A 81 -3.29 2.41 -5.00
N HIS A 82 -2.16 2.60 -5.68
CA HIS A 82 -1.55 1.58 -6.51
C HIS A 82 -0.08 1.32 -6.10
N HIS A 83 0.44 0.14 -6.39
CA HIS A 83 1.81 -0.24 -5.96
C HIS A 83 2.90 0.70 -6.51
N VAL A 84 2.66 1.33 -7.67
CA VAL A 84 3.57 2.32 -8.29
C VAL A 84 3.70 3.61 -7.46
N ASP A 85 2.76 3.88 -6.57
CA ASP A 85 2.74 5.07 -5.71
C ASP A 85 3.79 5.00 -4.60
N LEU A 86 4.25 3.79 -4.26
CA LEU A 86 5.15 3.56 -3.14
C LEU A 86 6.50 4.27 -3.32
N LEU A 87 7.04 4.30 -4.54
CA LEU A 87 8.31 4.97 -4.81
C LEU A 87 8.23 6.47 -4.51
N THR A 88 7.19 7.13 -5.02
CA THR A 88 7.03 8.58 -4.85
C THR A 88 6.68 8.93 -3.40
N THR A 89 5.82 8.12 -2.76
CA THR A 89 5.40 8.33 -1.37
C THR A 89 6.58 8.12 -0.41
N PHE A 90 7.35 7.04 -0.54
CA PHE A 90 8.51 6.81 0.33
C PHE A 90 9.66 7.80 0.09
N THR A 91 9.82 8.29 -1.14
CA THR A 91 10.74 9.38 -1.43
C THR A 91 10.36 10.64 -0.66
N ALA A 92 9.07 11.01 -0.66
CA ALA A 92 8.57 12.15 0.10
C ALA A 92 8.72 11.96 1.61
N VAL A 93 8.41 10.77 2.13
CA VAL A 93 8.57 10.41 3.56
C VAL A 93 10.03 10.53 4.00
N ALA A 94 10.98 10.15 3.14
CA ALA A 94 12.41 10.29 3.40
C ALA A 94 12.94 11.74 3.28
N GLY A 95 12.07 12.72 3.02
CA GLY A 95 12.46 14.13 2.80
C GLY A 95 13.05 14.41 1.42
N GLY A 96 12.99 13.44 0.51
CA GLY A 96 13.42 13.58 -0.88
C GLY A 96 12.41 14.40 -1.71
N ARG A 97 12.89 14.99 -2.81
CA ARG A 97 12.03 15.74 -3.73
C ARG A 97 11.53 14.82 -4.84
N VAL A 98 10.23 14.50 -4.81
CA VAL A 98 9.59 13.63 -5.82
C VAL A 98 9.83 14.13 -7.26
N ARG A 99 9.87 15.45 -7.47
CA ARG A 99 10.17 16.07 -8.77
C ARG A 99 11.58 15.79 -9.33
N GLU A 100 12.49 15.27 -8.51
CA GLU A 100 13.86 14.89 -8.92
C GLU A 100 13.93 13.41 -9.34
N LEU A 101 12.85 12.66 -9.16
CA LEU A 101 12.69 11.34 -9.76
C LEU A 101 12.40 11.47 -11.27
N ASP A 102 12.31 10.34 -11.96
CA ASP A 102 11.86 10.32 -13.35
C ASP A 102 10.47 10.98 -13.48
N GLN A 103 10.36 11.95 -14.37
CA GLN A 103 9.12 12.68 -14.64
C GLN A 103 8.05 11.83 -15.34
N HIS A 104 8.41 10.64 -15.82
CA HIS A 104 7.53 9.68 -16.49
C HIS A 104 7.01 8.58 -15.54
N LEU A 105 7.13 8.78 -14.22
CA LEU A 105 6.55 7.86 -13.24
C LEU A 105 5.01 8.01 -13.18
N ASP A 106 4.33 6.87 -13.13
CA ASP A 106 2.87 6.81 -12.90
C ASP A 106 2.49 6.99 -11.41
N GLY A 107 3.49 7.08 -10.53
CA GLY A 107 3.32 7.16 -9.08
C GLY A 107 2.85 8.53 -8.62
N ILE A 108 1.90 8.53 -7.69
CA ILE A 108 1.37 9.70 -7.00
C ILE A 108 1.85 9.68 -5.55
N ASN A 109 2.25 10.85 -5.03
CA ASN A 109 2.67 10.98 -3.64
C ASN A 109 1.46 11.00 -2.69
N PHE A 110 1.26 9.94 -1.90
CA PHE A 110 0.15 9.81 -0.94
C PHE A 110 0.46 10.33 0.45
N LEU A 111 1.66 10.87 0.70
CA LEU A 111 2.00 11.42 2.02
C LEU A 111 0.96 12.45 2.53
N PRO A 112 0.45 13.40 1.71
CA PRO A 112 -0.60 14.31 2.16
C PRO A 112 -1.90 13.59 2.53
N SER A 113 -2.28 12.53 1.82
CA SER A 113 -3.48 11.74 2.12
C SER A 113 -3.38 11.00 3.45
N LEU A 114 -2.17 10.55 3.81
CA LEU A 114 -1.91 9.87 5.09
C LEU A 114 -1.98 10.81 6.30
N THR A 115 -1.75 12.11 6.11
CA THR A 115 -1.56 13.06 7.22
C THR A 115 -2.62 14.16 7.32
N SER A 116 -3.46 14.34 6.30
CA SER A 116 -4.46 15.44 6.27
C SER A 116 -5.88 15.01 6.64
N GLY A 117 -6.20 13.71 6.57
CA GLY A 117 -7.58 13.23 6.69
C GLY A 117 -8.47 13.67 5.53
N SER A 118 -7.88 14.16 4.43
CA SER A 118 -8.61 14.61 3.25
C SER A 118 -9.38 13.47 2.59
N THR A 119 -10.59 13.79 2.12
CA THR A 119 -11.40 12.93 1.24
C THR A 119 -11.26 13.30 -0.24
N ASP A 120 -10.37 14.25 -0.55
CA ASP A 120 -9.92 14.53 -1.92
C ASP A 120 -8.84 13.52 -2.31
N TYR A 121 -9.22 12.53 -3.12
CA TYR A 121 -8.36 11.43 -3.50
C TYR A 121 -7.60 11.75 -4.78
N PRO A 122 -6.25 11.75 -4.76
CA PRO A 122 -5.47 12.24 -5.89
C PRO A 122 -5.41 11.28 -7.08
N ARG A 123 -5.79 10.01 -6.87
CA ARG A 123 -5.84 8.97 -7.91
C ARG A 123 -7.28 8.62 -8.23
N ASP A 124 -7.64 8.73 -9.49
CA ASP A 124 -8.95 8.38 -10.06
C ASP A 124 -8.88 7.20 -11.04
N GLU A 125 -7.68 6.83 -11.50
CA GLU A 125 -7.47 5.71 -12.41
C GLU A 125 -6.35 4.73 -11.98
N ILE A 126 -6.52 3.46 -12.39
CA ILE A 126 -5.52 2.39 -12.30
C ILE A 126 -5.46 1.66 -13.64
N VAL A 127 -4.26 1.56 -14.22
CA VAL A 127 -4.01 0.79 -15.44
C VAL A 127 -3.50 -0.60 -15.08
N PHE A 128 -4.31 -1.63 -15.31
CA PHE A 128 -3.91 -3.02 -14.99
C PHE A 128 -3.00 -3.67 -16.03
N THR A 129 -3.14 -3.28 -17.29
CA THR A 129 -2.31 -3.83 -18.37
C THR A 129 -2.29 -2.88 -19.55
N LEU A 130 -1.18 -2.92 -20.31
CA LEU A 130 -1.06 -2.29 -21.60
C LEU A 130 -1.27 -3.35 -22.68
N PRO A 131 -1.78 -2.98 -23.87
CA PRO A 131 -1.82 -3.89 -25.01
C PRO A 131 -0.43 -4.46 -25.25
N ARG A 132 -0.33 -5.80 -25.32
CA ARG A 132 0.91 -6.40 -25.81
C ARG A 132 1.09 -5.95 -27.25
N LYS A 133 2.18 -5.26 -27.55
CA LYS A 133 2.59 -5.06 -28.95
C LYS A 133 2.78 -6.45 -29.56
N GLY A 134 1.98 -6.76 -30.58
CA GLY A 134 2.12 -7.98 -31.38
C GLY A 134 3.41 -8.00 -32.17
#